data_AF-A0A257MVE1-F1
#
_entry.id   AF-A0A257MVE1-F1
#
_cell.length_a   1.000
_cell.length_b   1.000
_cell.length_c   1.000
_cell.angle_alpha   90.00
_cell.angle_beta   90.00
_cell.angle_gamma   90.00
#
_symmetry.space_group_name_H-M   'P 1'
#
loop_
_entity.id
_entity.type
_entity.pdbx_description
1 polymer ?
#
loop_
_entity_poly.entity_id
_entity_poly.type
_entity_poly.pdbx_seq_one_letter_code
_entity_poly.pdbx_strand_id
1 'polypeptide(L)' 'MSETISNNAIIYAILALNSEVDLQQEYLESDDVPDDERDNEQDILADLEQAFMEFVDIYKKRCKADKQLPDIDELLNSQI' A
#
# COMPACT_ATOMS: atom_id res chain seq x y z
N MET A 1 -4.21 -16.07 20.85
CA MET A 1 -4.23 -14.61 20.65
C MET A 1 -4.36 -14.38 19.16
N SER A 2 -5.60 -14.22 18.66
CA SER A 2 -5.80 -13.70 17.32
C SER A 2 -5.64 -12.18 17.43
N GLU A 3 -4.44 -11.68 17.21
CA GLU A 3 -4.19 -10.24 17.17
C GLU A 3 -4.95 -9.68 15.95
N THR A 4 -6.20 -9.31 16.17
CA THR A 4 -7.00 -8.60 15.19
C THR A 4 -6.39 -7.21 15.06
N ILE A 5 -5.55 -7.01 14.03
CA ILE A 5 -5.03 -5.71 13.61
C ILE A 5 -6.20 -4.72 13.60
N SER A 6 -6.08 -3.54 14.21
CA SER A 6 -7.19 -2.57 14.28
C SER A 6 -7.50 -1.97 12.91
N ASN A 7 -8.71 -1.42 12.70
CA ASN A 7 -9.07 -0.76 11.43
C ASN A 7 -8.10 0.39 11.13
N ASN A 8 -7.75 1.16 12.16
CA ASN A 8 -6.78 2.25 12.04
C ASN A 8 -5.40 1.75 11.62
N ALA A 9 -4.93 0.62 12.18
CA ALA A 9 -3.63 0.06 11.80
C ALA A 9 -3.62 -0.39 10.33
N ILE A 10 -4.73 -0.93 9.81
CA ILE A 10 -4.86 -1.26 8.39
C ILE A 10 -4.88 0.01 7.53
N ILE A 11 -5.63 1.03 7.93
CA ILE A 11 -5.68 2.31 7.23
C ILE A 11 -4.27 2.92 7.12
N TYR A 12 -3.54 3.00 8.23
CA TYR A 12 -2.17 3.52 8.21
C TYR A 12 -1.23 2.65 7.36
N ALA A 13 -1.38 1.33 7.40
CA ALA A 13 -0.57 0.44 6.57
C ALA A 13 -0.85 0.66 5.07
N ILE A 14 -2.11 0.80 4.66
CA ILE A 14 -2.50 1.09 3.27
C ILE A 14 -1.92 2.43 2.81
N LEU A 15 -2.06 3.48 3.62
CA LEU A 15 -1.54 4.80 3.27
C LEU A 15 -0.01 4.82 3.17
N ALA A 16 0.67 4.14 4.09
CA ALA A 16 2.12 4.00 4.05
C ALA A 16 2.58 3.22 2.83
N LEU A 17 1.94 2.08 2.54
CA LEU A 17 2.27 1.26 1.36
C LEU A 17 1.99 2.01 0.05
N ASN A 18 0.90 2.78 -0.04
CA ASN A 18 0.63 3.61 -1.22
C ASN A 18 1.76 4.61 -1.46
N SER A 19 2.18 5.33 -0.40
CA SER A 19 3.27 6.29 -0.50
C SER A 19 4.61 5.63 -0.83
N GLU A 20 4.85 4.42 -0.33
CA GLU A 20 6.09 3.68 -0.60
C GLU A 20 6.14 3.14 -2.03
N VAL A 21 5.01 2.66 -2.55
CA VAL A 21 4.87 2.25 -3.97
C VAL A 21 5.15 3.43 -4.88
N ASP A 22 4.53 4.59 -4.60
CA ASP A 22 4.75 5.81 -5.39
C ASP A 22 6.23 6.23 -5.35
N LEU A 23 6.86 6.20 -4.17
CA LEU A 23 8.28 6.54 -4.01
C LEU A 23 9.21 5.56 -4.75
N GLN A 24 8.92 4.26 -4.67
CA GLN A 24 9.72 3.23 -5.34
C GLN A 24 9.59 3.31 -6.86
N GLN A 25 8.39 3.63 -7.37
CA GLN A 25 8.17 3.91 -8.79
C GLN A 25 8.96 5.13 -9.24
N GLU A 26 8.90 6.25 -8.50
CA GLU A 26 9.71 7.44 -8.79
C GLU A 26 11.21 7.13 -8.78
N TYR A 27 11.67 6.30 -7.84
CA TYR A 27 13.07 5.86 -7.80
C TYR A 27 13.44 5.07 -9.05
N LEU A 28 12.65 4.06 -9.45
CA LEU A 28 12.88 3.27 -10.66
C LEU A 28 12.84 4.08 -11.97
N GLU A 29 12.02 5.13 -12.02
CA GLU A 29 11.94 6.06 -13.14
C GLU A 29 13.12 7.05 -13.18
N SER A 30 13.82 7.24 -12.07
CA SER A 30 15.00 8.09 -12.00
C SER A 30 16.21 7.46 -12.70
N ASP A 31 17.13 8.32 -13.14
CA ASP A 31 18.45 7.90 -13.63
C ASP A 31 19.41 7.48 -12.48
N ASP A 32 18.94 7.54 -11.23
CA ASP A 32 19.75 7.25 -10.04
C ASP A 32 19.83 5.75 -9.70
N VAL A 33 19.10 4.89 -10.42
CA VAL A 33 19.11 3.43 -10.24
C VAL A 33 20.19 2.78 -11.10
N PRO A 34 21.23 2.19 -10.49
CA PRO A 34 22.23 1.41 -11.21
C PRO A 34 21.60 0.25 -11.99
N ASP A 35 22.08 0.00 -13.22
CA ASP A 35 21.54 -1.06 -14.07
C ASP A 35 21.62 -2.46 -13.43
N ASP A 36 22.61 -2.70 -12.57
CA ASP A 36 22.81 -3.95 -11.83
C ASP A 36 21.89 -4.11 -10.61
N GLU A 37 21.26 -3.03 -10.15
CA GLU A 37 20.30 -3.03 -9.05
C GLU A 37 18.85 -2.95 -9.54
N ARG A 38 18.63 -2.47 -10.77
CA ARG A 38 17.30 -2.23 -11.36
C ARG A 38 16.37 -3.45 -11.32
N ASP A 39 16.88 -4.65 -11.61
CA ASP A 39 16.06 -5.88 -11.54
C ASP A 39 15.59 -6.16 -10.11
N ASN A 40 16.45 -5.95 -9.10
CA ASN A 40 16.09 -6.14 -7.69
C ASN A 40 15.08 -5.08 -7.23
N GLU A 41 15.27 -3.83 -7.64
CA GLU A 41 14.38 -2.73 -7.29
C GLU A 41 12.97 -2.91 -7.90
N GLN A 42 12.88 -3.55 -9.08
CA GLN A 42 11.61 -3.94 -9.69
C GLN A 42 10.92 -5.07 -8.92
N ASP A 43 11.67 -6.06 -8.44
CA ASP A 43 11.14 -7.12 -7.58
C ASP A 43 10.60 -6.54 -6.25
N ILE A 44 11.31 -5.58 -5.66
CA ILE A 44 10.85 -4.86 -4.45
C ILE A 44 9.53 -4.12 -4.73
N LEU A 45 9.42 -3.42 -5.85
CA LEU A 45 8.18 -2.75 -6.24
C LEU A 45 7.03 -3.76 -6.37
N ALA A 46 7.26 -4.90 -7.01
CA ALA A 46 6.24 -5.93 -7.16
C ALA A 46 5.76 -6.49 -5.81
N ASP A 47 6.69 -6.71 -4.87
CA ASP A 47 6.36 -7.14 -3.50
C ASP A 47 5.55 -6.07 -2.74
N LEU A 48 5.89 -4.79 -2.89
CA LEU A 48 5.17 -3.67 -2.29
C LEU A 48 3.74 -3.55 -2.84
N GLU A 49 3.59 -3.63 -4.16
CA GLU A 49 2.28 -3.62 -4.82
C GLU A 49 1.42 -4.81 -4.39
N GLN A 50 2.02 -6.00 -4.27
CA GLN A 50 1.31 -7.17 -3.77
C GLN A 50 0.85 -6.96 -2.33
N ALA A 51 1.74 -6.51 -1.44
CA ALA A 51 1.40 -6.24 -0.06
C ALA A 51 0.26 -5.20 0.04
N PHE A 52 0.33 -4.12 -0.74
CA PHE A 52 -0.71 -3.11 -0.81
C PHE A 52 -2.08 -3.72 -1.17
N MET A 53 -2.13 -4.54 -2.22
CA MET A 53 -3.36 -5.21 -2.65
C MET A 53 -3.93 -6.15 -1.58
N GLU A 54 -3.08 -6.88 -0.85
CA GLU A 54 -3.52 -7.73 0.26
C GLU A 54 -4.15 -6.90 1.39
N PHE A 55 -3.55 -5.77 1.77
CA PHE A 55 -4.10 -4.88 2.79
C PHE A 55 -5.42 -4.24 2.33
N VAL A 56 -5.51 -3.80 1.07
CA VAL A 56 -6.73 -3.28 0.46
C VAL A 56 -7.85 -4.32 0.50
N ASP A 57 -7.55 -5.58 0.18
CA ASP A 57 -8.54 -6.67 0.24
C ASP A 57 -9.03 -6.93 1.65
N ILE A 58 -8.15 -6.87 2.65
CA ILE A 58 -8.56 -6.96 4.07
C ILE A 58 -9.45 -5.77 4.43
N TYR A 59 -9.08 -4.55 4.04
CA TYR A 59 -9.85 -3.34 4.31
C TYR A 59 -11.24 -3.39 3.68
N LYS A 60 -11.34 -3.78 2.40
CA LYS A 60 -12.62 -3.98 1.70
C LYS A 60 -13.54 -4.98 2.41
N LYS A 61 -12.98 -6.06 2.98
CA LYS A 61 -13.77 -7.01 3.79
C LYS A 61 -14.29 -6.35 5.08
N ARG A 62 -13.54 -5.42 5.67
CA ARG A 62 -13.95 -4.67 6.86
C ARG A 62 -14.98 -3.59 6.56
N CYS A 63 -14.88 -2.86 5.45
CA CYS A 63 -15.92 -1.90 5.05
C CYS A 63 -17.29 -2.57 4.82
N LYS A 64 -17.28 -3.84 4.37
CA LYS A 64 -18.52 -4.64 4.28
C LYS A 64 -19.13 -4.94 5.65
N ALA A 65 -18.31 -5.09 6.70
CA ALA A 65 -18.74 -5.37 8.06
C ALA A 65 -19.05 -4.10 8.86
N ASP A 66 -18.35 -3.00 8.58
CA ASP A 66 -18.46 -1.71 9.22
C ASP A 66 -18.60 -0.60 8.18
N LYS A 67 -19.84 -0.10 8.03
CA LYS A 67 -20.21 0.93 7.05
C LYS A 67 -19.79 2.35 7.46
N GLN A 68 -19.17 2.52 8.63
CA GLN A 68 -18.64 3.83 9.05
C GLN A 68 -17.24 4.08 8.49
N LEU A 69 -16.58 3.05 7.95
CA LEU A 69 -15.29 3.18 7.31
C LEU A 69 -15.44 3.84 5.93
N PRO A 70 -14.54 4.78 5.55
CA PRO A 70 -14.54 5.37 4.22
C PRO A 70 -14.23 4.32 3.15
N ASP A 71 -14.67 4.56 1.91
CA ASP A 71 -14.29 3.68 0.81
C ASP A 71 -12.78 3.79 0.55
N ILE A 72 -12.20 2.78 -0.10
CA ILE A 72 -10.77 2.78 -0.40
C ILE A 72 -10.38 3.96 -1.30
N ASP A 73 -11.23 4.30 -2.28
CA ASP A 73 -10.99 5.43 -3.17
C ASP A 73 -11.04 6.74 -2.39
N GLU A 74 -11.95 6.88 -1.42
CA GLU A 74 -11.98 8.04 -0.53
C GLU A 74 -10.75 8.08 0.36
N LEU A 75 -10.26 6.93 0.83
CA LEU A 75 -9.08 6.85 1.68
C LEU A 75 -7.81 7.28 0.94
N LEU A 76 -7.62 6.80 -0.30
CA LEU A 76 -6.43 7.08 -1.11
C LEU A 76 -6.47 8.47 -1.77
N ASN A 77 -7.67 8.97 -2.10
CA ASN A 77 -7.85 10.31 -2.67
C ASN A 77 -8.14 11.39 -1.61
N SER A 78 -8.26 11.02 -0.32
CA SER A 78 -8.25 11.98 0.78
C SER A 78 -6.84 12.50 0.98
N GLN A 79 -6.35 13.22 -0.03
CA GLN A 79 -5.16 14.03 0.06
C GLN A 79 -5.38 15.06 1.18
N ILE A 80 -4.45 15.06 2.15
CA ILE A 80 -4.26 16.14 3.13
C ILE A 80 -3.83 17.41 2.38
#